data_AF-A0AAD6YXJ4-F1
#
_entry.id   AF-A0AAD6YXJ4-F1
#
_cell.length_a   1.000
_cell.length_b   1.000
_cell.length_c   1.000
_cell.angle_alpha   90.00
_cell.angle_beta   90.00
_cell.angle_gamma   90.00
#
_symmetry.space_group_name_H-M   'P 1'
#
loop_
_entity.id
_entity.type
_entity.pdbx_description
1 polymer ?
#
loop_
_entity_poly.entity_id
_entity_poly.type
_entity_poly.pdbx_seq_one_letter_code
_entity_poly.pdbx_strand_id
1 'polypeptide(L)'
;MAPSGFTASVPSFTIEYITTVDRANECLRLIRDGMAIGFDAEWTSDDEPGAKRKTPGERNAEKRQQTRTAGQFTIRWELVKLRLMQLYWGNGIVYVIDLPAMKEVPHELERVCASSAIIKAGTGLFCDASRLWKDFRMNLSSCVELGLAFKLVFPETTRPRAFYSELVGLVDVAEHVCGMKLDKSQRETDWSKSVLSSEQLQYAATDAYTSFECYTRLQSEIDRCEYDIPSAWFTFDVVGNTRVQAGTSAKWKADCNWWSSEPGVGFIARR
;
A
#
# COMPACT_ATOMS: atom_id res chain seq x y z
N MET A 1 -0.84 2.10 -29.41
CA MET A 1 0.05 3.28 -29.53
C MET A 1 -0.25 4.15 -28.32
N ALA A 2 0.67 4.27 -27.37
CA ALA A 2 0.53 5.25 -26.29
C ALA A 2 0.55 6.66 -26.92
N PRO A 3 -0.32 7.59 -26.51
CA PRO A 3 -0.27 8.94 -27.05
C PRO A 3 1.06 9.58 -26.65
N SER A 4 1.87 9.92 -27.65
CA SER A 4 3.08 10.71 -27.49
C SER A 4 2.71 12.15 -27.13
N GLY A 5 3.27 12.65 -26.04
CA GLY A 5 3.35 14.09 -25.76
C GLY A 5 2.50 14.55 -24.58
N PHE A 6 3.02 14.35 -23.37
CA PHE A 6 3.17 15.31 -22.27
C PHE A 6 3.56 14.49 -21.03
N THR A 7 4.84 14.51 -20.65
CA THR A 7 5.24 14.01 -19.33
C THR A 7 4.85 15.08 -18.33
N ALA A 8 3.75 14.87 -17.60
CA ALA A 8 3.34 15.79 -16.55
C ALA A 8 4.14 15.50 -15.29
N SER A 9 4.74 16.53 -14.69
CA SER A 9 5.13 16.46 -13.28
C SER A 9 3.88 16.20 -12.44
N VAL A 10 4.03 15.50 -11.31
CA VAL A 10 2.93 15.28 -10.36
C VAL A 10 2.30 16.65 -10.01
N PRO A 11 0.97 16.80 -10.07
CA PRO A 11 0.30 18.05 -9.72
C PRO A 11 0.60 18.48 -8.28
N SER A 12 0.49 19.78 -8.01
CA SER A 12 0.69 20.31 -6.66
C SER A 12 -0.45 19.90 -5.72
N PHE A 13 -0.10 19.40 -4.55
CA PHE A 13 -1.01 19.13 -3.43
C PHE A 13 -0.44 19.77 -2.16
N THR A 14 -1.28 19.92 -1.14
CA THR A 14 -0.83 20.35 0.20
C THR A 14 -0.43 19.14 1.02
N ILE A 15 0.67 19.24 1.77
CA ILE A 15 1.06 18.21 2.74
C ILE A 15 0.60 18.65 4.12
N GLU A 16 -0.18 17.80 4.77
CA GLU A 16 -0.51 17.95 6.18
C GLU A 16 0.27 16.93 7.01
N TYR A 17 1.34 17.40 7.67
CA TYR A 17 2.17 16.57 8.53
C TYR A 17 1.56 16.48 9.93
N ILE A 18 1.17 15.28 10.35
CA ILE A 18 0.41 15.02 11.58
C ILE A 18 1.26 14.25 12.58
N THR A 19 1.50 14.85 13.75
CA THR A 19 2.30 14.25 14.84
C THR A 19 1.50 14.05 16.13
N THR A 20 0.20 14.41 16.15
CA THR A 20 -0.65 14.29 17.34
C THR A 20 -1.89 13.45 17.09
N VAL A 21 -2.34 12.76 18.13
CA VAL A 21 -3.52 11.88 18.09
C VAL A 21 -4.79 12.66 17.77
N ASP A 22 -4.99 13.80 18.44
CA ASP A 22 -6.18 14.63 18.24
C ASP A 22 -6.29 15.13 16.80
N ARG A 23 -5.18 15.58 16.22
CA ARG A 23 -5.18 16.07 14.84
C ARG A 23 -5.41 14.94 13.85
N ALA A 24 -4.83 13.76 14.08
CA ALA A 24 -5.12 12.58 13.28
C ALA A 24 -6.61 12.23 13.32
N ASN A 25 -7.23 12.18 14.50
CA ASN A 25 -8.67 11.89 14.61
C ASN A 25 -9.53 12.98 13.94
N GLU A 26 -9.18 14.24 14.10
CA GLU A 26 -9.90 15.36 13.47
C GLU A 26 -9.91 15.29 11.95
N CYS A 27 -8.77 14.92 11.35
CA CYS A 27 -8.61 14.84 9.89
C CYS A 27 -9.22 13.56 9.32
N LEU A 28 -8.97 12.41 9.96
CA LEU A 28 -9.35 11.11 9.40
C LEU A 28 -10.83 10.76 9.55
N ARG A 29 -11.56 11.41 10.46
CA ARG A 29 -13.05 11.30 10.53
C ARG A 29 -13.78 11.75 9.26
N LEU A 30 -13.08 12.46 8.37
CA LEU A 30 -13.60 12.89 7.08
C LEU A 30 -13.64 11.76 6.05
N ILE A 31 -12.86 10.68 6.26
CA ILE A 31 -12.89 9.49 5.40
C ILE A 31 -14.10 8.63 5.80
N ARG A 32 -15.05 8.49 4.89
CA ARG A 32 -16.33 7.79 5.10
C ARG A 32 -16.41 6.51 4.30
N ASP A 33 -17.34 5.65 4.70
CA ASP A 33 -17.67 4.43 3.98
C ASP A 33 -18.06 4.75 2.53
N GLY A 34 -17.64 3.89 1.60
CA GLY A 34 -17.78 4.06 0.15
C GLY A 34 -16.66 4.86 -0.50
N MET A 35 -15.72 5.44 0.28
CA MET A 35 -14.56 6.15 -0.27
C MET A 35 -13.41 5.21 -0.60
N ALA A 36 -12.56 5.65 -1.52
CA ALA A 36 -11.25 5.07 -1.78
C ALA A 36 -10.15 6.05 -1.36
N ILE A 37 -9.04 5.50 -0.87
CA ILE A 37 -7.86 6.27 -0.49
C ILE A 37 -6.62 5.68 -1.13
N GLY A 38 -5.73 6.54 -1.61
CA GLY A 38 -4.35 6.18 -1.84
C GLY A 38 -3.67 5.98 -0.49
N PHE A 39 -2.94 4.88 -0.35
CA PHE A 39 -2.34 4.41 0.89
C PHE A 39 -0.90 4.00 0.63
N ASP A 40 0.01 4.50 1.46
CA ASP A 40 1.40 4.07 1.49
C ASP A 40 1.98 4.20 2.91
N ALA A 41 3.16 3.61 3.14
CA ALA A 41 3.89 3.75 4.39
C ALA A 41 5.41 3.69 4.20
N GLU A 42 6.13 4.41 5.06
CA GLU A 42 7.59 4.36 5.13
C GLU A 42 8.05 3.77 6.46
N TRP A 43 9.11 2.96 6.43
CA TRP A 43 9.68 2.34 7.63
C TRP A 43 11.19 2.15 7.56
N THR A 44 11.79 2.04 8.74
CA THR A 44 13.21 1.73 8.90
C THR A 44 13.47 0.24 8.74
N SER A 45 14.65 -0.13 8.24
CA SER A 45 15.06 -1.53 8.14
C SER A 45 15.08 -2.21 9.51
N ASP A 46 14.79 -3.52 9.52
CA ASP A 46 14.92 -4.35 10.72
C ASP A 46 16.41 -4.54 11.11
N ASP A 47 17.32 -4.36 10.15
CA ASP A 47 18.76 -4.42 10.36
C ASP A 47 19.31 -3.03 10.76
N GLU A 48 20.11 -2.98 11.83
CA GLU A 48 20.89 -1.78 12.14
C GLU A 48 21.96 -1.55 11.06
N PRO A 49 22.32 -0.29 10.75
CA PRO A 49 23.39 0.00 9.81
C PRO A 49 24.69 -0.71 10.22
N GLY A 50 25.15 -1.67 9.43
CA GLY A 50 26.38 -2.45 9.68
C GLY A 50 26.20 -3.72 10.53
N ALA A 51 24.98 -4.06 10.94
CA ALA A 51 24.72 -5.31 11.66
C ALA A 51 24.87 -6.54 10.75
N LYS A 52 25.47 -7.61 11.29
CA LYS A 52 25.50 -8.91 10.61
C LYS A 52 24.06 -9.43 10.46
N ARG A 53 23.73 -9.97 9.28
CA ARG A 53 22.43 -10.60 9.00
C ARG A 53 22.09 -11.61 10.09
N LYS A 54 21.01 -11.35 10.81
CA LYS A 54 20.52 -12.23 11.89
C LYS A 54 20.11 -13.59 11.35
N THR A 55 20.52 -14.65 12.04
CA THR A 55 20.08 -16.02 11.76
C THR A 55 18.56 -16.13 11.89
N PRO A 56 17.92 -17.14 11.26
CA PRO A 56 16.50 -17.41 11.46
C PRO A 56 16.11 -17.58 12.95
N GLY A 57 17.01 -18.11 13.78
CA GLY A 57 16.80 -18.27 15.23
C GLY A 57 16.75 -16.93 15.98
N GLU A 58 17.67 -16.01 15.69
CA GLU A 58 17.73 -14.68 16.29
C GLU A 58 16.51 -13.82 15.89
N ARG A 59 16.11 -13.86 14.62
CA ARG A 59 14.88 -13.19 14.14
C ARG A 59 13.62 -13.73 14.82
N ASN A 60 13.58 -15.02 15.12
CA ASN A 60 12.46 -15.64 15.83
C ASN A 60 12.46 -15.31 17.34
N ALA A 61 13.62 -15.03 17.94
CA ALA A 61 13.74 -14.58 19.31
C ALA A 61 13.32 -13.10 19.49
N GLU A 62 13.69 -12.22 18.55
CA GLU A 62 13.25 -10.81 18.56
C GLU A 62 11.75 -10.65 18.31
N LYS A 63 11.16 -11.48 17.44
CA LYS A 63 9.69 -11.52 17.27
C LYS A 63 8.93 -11.82 18.56
N ARG A 64 9.59 -12.37 19.59
CA ARG A 64 9.01 -12.65 20.92
C ARG A 64 9.08 -11.44 21.88
N GLN A 65 9.69 -10.32 21.49
CA GLN A 65 9.93 -9.17 22.37
C GLN A 65 8.75 -8.19 22.46
N GLN A 66 7.76 -8.26 21.56
CA GLN A 66 6.46 -7.64 21.80
C GLN A 66 5.66 -8.48 22.80
N THR A 67 5.46 -7.91 23.97
CA THR A 67 4.96 -8.65 25.14
C THR A 67 3.44 -8.67 25.11
N ARG A 68 2.84 -9.87 24.98
CA ARG A 68 1.41 -10.08 25.30
C ARG A 68 1.33 -10.35 26.80
N THR A 69 0.71 -9.44 27.55
CA THR A 69 0.36 -9.69 28.95
C THR A 69 -1.15 -9.87 29.01
N ALA A 70 -1.63 -11.00 29.54
CA ALA A 70 -3.05 -11.25 29.82
C ALA A 70 -4.04 -10.86 28.70
N GLY A 71 -3.72 -11.13 27.43
CA GLY A 71 -4.60 -10.81 26.29
C GLY A 71 -4.55 -9.37 25.81
N GLN A 72 -3.82 -8.49 26.49
CA GLN A 72 -3.62 -7.09 26.11
C GLN A 72 -2.28 -6.95 25.35
N PHE A 73 -2.34 -6.26 24.21
CA PHE A 73 -1.16 -5.91 23.42
C PHE A 73 -0.65 -4.55 23.90
N THR A 74 0.60 -4.51 24.37
CA THR A 74 1.28 -3.26 24.72
C THR A 74 2.24 -2.88 23.62
N ILE A 75 2.10 -1.68 23.07
CA ILE A 75 3.04 -1.11 22.10
C ILE A 75 4.31 -0.74 22.85
N ARG A 76 5.44 -1.29 22.37
CA ARG A 76 6.79 -0.85 22.77
C ARG A 76 7.27 0.15 21.74
N TRP A 77 7.03 1.43 22.00
CA TRP A 77 7.30 2.54 21.07
C TRP A 77 8.76 2.59 20.62
N GLU A 78 9.69 2.18 21.48
CA GLU A 78 11.12 2.09 21.18
C GLU A 78 11.48 1.02 20.13
N LEU A 79 10.57 0.08 19.86
CA LEU A 79 10.75 -1.00 18.88
C LEU A 79 9.97 -0.75 17.58
N VAL A 80 9.17 0.32 17.49
CA VAL A 80 8.40 0.67 16.30
C VAL A 80 9.37 1.01 15.16
N LYS A 81 9.12 0.43 13.98
CA LYS A 81 9.95 0.63 12.78
C LYS A 81 9.23 1.43 11.71
N LEU A 82 7.90 1.39 11.69
CA LEU A 82 7.07 2.31 10.91
C LEU A 82 7.48 3.74 11.23
N ARG A 83 7.72 4.56 10.21
CA ARG A 83 8.07 5.97 10.36
C ARG A 83 6.90 6.86 10.00
N LEU A 84 6.31 6.66 8.83
CA LEU A 84 5.21 7.47 8.30
C LEU A 84 4.13 6.57 7.69
N MET A 85 2.89 7.06 7.71
CA MET A 85 1.80 6.60 6.84
C MET A 85 1.28 7.76 6.02
N GLN A 86 0.88 7.51 4.77
CA GLN A 86 0.37 8.55 3.88
C GLN A 86 -1.01 8.18 3.35
N LEU A 87 -1.95 9.10 3.46
CA LEU A 87 -3.34 8.92 3.05
C LEU A 87 -3.78 10.09 2.17
N TYR A 88 -4.44 9.78 1.05
CA TYR A 88 -5.01 10.78 0.15
C TYR A 88 -6.31 10.29 -0.48
N TRP A 89 -7.31 11.15 -0.64
CA TRP A 89 -8.62 10.76 -1.17
C TRP A 89 -9.23 11.80 -2.12
N GLY A 90 -8.39 12.56 -2.82
CA GLY A 90 -8.86 13.52 -3.82
C GLY A 90 -9.27 14.89 -3.27
N ASN A 91 -8.97 15.20 -2.00
CA ASN A 91 -9.34 16.47 -1.37
C ASN A 91 -8.27 17.57 -1.50
N GLY A 92 -7.21 17.34 -2.27
CA GLY A 92 -6.07 18.25 -2.44
C GLY A 92 -5.07 18.30 -1.27
N ILE A 93 -5.27 17.50 -0.21
CA ILE A 93 -4.39 17.43 0.96
C ILE A 93 -3.92 15.98 1.15
N VAL A 94 -2.60 15.76 1.12
CA VAL A 94 -2.02 14.47 1.51
C VAL A 94 -1.68 14.51 3.00
N TYR A 95 -2.22 13.56 3.73
CA TYR A 95 -2.02 13.44 5.17
C TYR A 95 -0.84 12.53 5.43
N VAL A 96 0.23 13.10 5.97
CA VAL A 96 1.47 12.38 6.30
C VAL A 96 1.54 12.21 7.82
N ILE A 97 1.26 11.01 8.30
CA ILE A 97 1.05 10.70 9.71
C ILE A 97 2.33 10.11 10.30
N ASP A 98 2.88 10.79 11.29
CA ASP A 98 4.02 10.34 12.09
C ASP A 98 3.49 9.63 13.35
N LEU A 99 3.16 8.34 13.21
CA LEU A 99 2.68 7.53 14.32
C LEU A 99 3.69 7.43 15.49
N PRO A 100 5.01 7.24 15.27
CA PRO A 100 5.98 7.21 16.36
C PRO A 100 6.06 8.49 17.21
N ALA A 101 5.67 9.64 16.66
CA ALA A 101 5.59 10.89 17.42
C ALA A 101 4.40 10.94 18.39
N MET A 102 3.48 9.97 18.33
CA MET A 102 2.26 9.91 19.14
C MET A 102 2.43 9.02 20.38
N LYS A 103 1.49 9.13 21.33
CA LYS A 103 1.46 8.31 22.56
C LYS A 103 0.60 7.05 22.44
N GLU A 104 -0.30 7.03 21.46
CA GLU A 104 -1.25 5.97 21.17
C GLU A 104 -1.64 6.03 19.70
N VAL A 105 -2.24 4.96 19.18
CA VAL A 105 -2.75 4.91 17.82
C VAL A 105 -4.08 5.69 17.77
N PRO A 106 -4.27 6.63 16.83
CA PRO A 106 -5.54 7.32 16.64
C PRO A 106 -6.66 6.34 16.28
N HIS A 107 -7.79 6.38 16.99
CA HIS A 107 -8.92 5.47 16.74
C HIS A 107 -9.50 5.61 15.33
N GLU A 108 -9.47 6.81 14.75
CA GLU A 108 -9.90 7.03 13.37
C GLU A 108 -8.98 6.36 12.36
N LEU A 109 -7.68 6.27 12.66
CA LEU A 109 -6.73 5.54 11.82
C LEU A 109 -7.01 4.04 11.87
N GLU A 110 -7.25 3.47 13.07
CA GLU A 110 -7.67 2.07 13.22
C GLU A 110 -8.96 1.78 12.45
N ARG A 111 -9.96 2.67 12.57
CA ARG A 111 -11.23 2.57 11.83
C ARG A 111 -11.00 2.54 10.33
N VAL A 112 -10.22 3.49 9.79
CA VAL A 112 -9.95 3.59 8.35
C VAL A 112 -9.20 2.36 7.84
N CYS A 113 -8.18 1.89 8.56
CA CYS A 113 -7.42 0.71 8.17
C CYS A 113 -8.28 -0.57 8.19
N ALA A 114 -9.06 -0.77 9.24
CA ALA A 114 -9.85 -2.00 9.44
C ALA A 114 -11.17 -2.03 8.65
N SER A 115 -11.69 -0.89 8.21
CA SER A 115 -12.97 -0.83 7.47
C SER A 115 -12.87 -1.53 6.11
N SER A 116 -13.77 -2.48 5.86
CA SER A 116 -13.98 -3.09 4.55
C SER A 116 -14.79 -2.20 3.60
N ALA A 117 -15.39 -1.12 4.10
CA ALA A 117 -16.14 -0.16 3.31
C ALA A 117 -15.28 1.00 2.78
N ILE A 118 -14.00 1.05 3.15
CA ILE A 118 -13.04 2.05 2.67
C ILE A 118 -11.94 1.32 1.90
N ILE A 119 -11.80 1.63 0.61
CA ILE A 119 -10.78 1.02 -0.25
C ILE A 119 -9.41 1.63 0.07
N LYS A 120 -8.39 0.78 0.23
CA LYS A 120 -6.98 1.21 0.32
C LYS A 120 -6.26 0.79 -0.95
N ALA A 121 -5.87 1.74 -1.78
CA ALA A 121 -5.18 1.49 -3.03
C ALA A 121 -3.70 1.86 -2.93
N GLY A 122 -2.83 0.99 -3.41
CA GLY A 122 -1.39 1.17 -3.40
C GLY A 122 -0.67 0.02 -4.11
N THR A 123 0.66 0.01 -4.09
CA THR A 123 1.46 -1.09 -4.62
C THR A 123 2.27 -1.76 -3.53
N GLY A 124 2.24 -3.10 -3.46
CA GLY A 124 2.98 -3.83 -2.44
C GLY A 124 2.37 -3.75 -1.03
N LEU A 125 1.07 -3.42 -0.93
CA LEU A 125 0.34 -3.14 0.33
C LEU A 125 0.48 -4.20 1.43
N PHE A 126 0.80 -5.44 1.06
CA PHE A 126 1.05 -6.47 2.07
C PHE A 126 2.29 -6.18 2.92
N CYS A 127 3.33 -5.54 2.36
CA CYS A 127 4.51 -5.13 3.11
C CYS A 127 4.14 -4.07 4.16
N ASP A 128 3.37 -3.06 3.77
CA ASP A 128 2.91 -1.97 4.62
C ASP A 128 2.01 -2.50 5.73
N ALA A 129 1.01 -3.31 5.36
CA ALA A 129 0.12 -3.96 6.32
C ALA A 129 0.87 -4.93 7.25
N SER A 130 1.91 -5.61 6.75
CA SER A 130 2.78 -6.45 7.58
C SER A 130 3.50 -5.62 8.63
N ARG A 131 3.95 -4.41 8.26
CA ARG A 131 4.58 -3.47 9.19
C ARG A 131 3.57 -2.96 10.22
N LEU A 132 2.37 -2.55 9.79
CA LEU A 132 1.29 -2.12 10.68
C LEU A 132 0.89 -3.19 11.70
N TRP A 133 0.73 -4.45 11.25
CA TRP A 133 0.40 -5.54 12.16
C TRP A 133 1.53 -5.81 13.15
N LYS A 134 2.79 -5.78 12.68
CA LYS A 134 3.94 -5.99 13.56
C LYS A 134 3.96 -4.91 14.62
N ASP A 135 3.94 -3.64 14.26
CA ASP A 135 4.19 -2.54 15.18
C ASP A 135 2.97 -2.19 16.04
N PHE A 136 1.76 -2.32 15.49
CA PHE A 136 0.52 -1.82 16.11
C PHE A 136 -0.60 -2.85 16.22
N ARG A 137 -0.46 -4.05 15.65
CA ARG A 137 -1.55 -5.06 15.54
C ARG A 137 -2.79 -4.57 14.79
N MET A 138 -2.60 -3.60 13.91
CA MET A 138 -3.65 -3.14 13.02
C MET A 138 -3.79 -4.07 11.81
N ASN A 139 -5.03 -4.42 11.48
CA ASN A 139 -5.37 -5.09 10.22
C ASN A 139 -5.59 -4.04 9.12
N LEU A 140 -5.44 -4.46 7.86
CA LEU A 140 -5.74 -3.62 6.70
C LEU A 140 -6.75 -4.37 5.80
N SER A 141 -7.97 -3.87 5.68
CA SER A 141 -9.05 -4.51 4.91
C SER A 141 -9.28 -3.81 3.58
N SER A 142 -9.94 -4.43 2.60
CA SER A 142 -10.27 -3.81 1.31
C SER A 142 -9.07 -3.19 0.58
N CYS A 143 -7.94 -3.90 0.58
CA CYS A 143 -6.75 -3.49 -0.16
C CYS A 143 -6.96 -3.75 -1.65
N VAL A 144 -6.57 -2.79 -2.50
CA VAL A 144 -6.47 -2.90 -3.96
C VAL A 144 -5.00 -2.83 -4.32
N GLU A 145 -4.46 -3.93 -4.83
CA GLU A 145 -3.09 -3.99 -5.34
C GLU A 145 -3.04 -3.48 -6.77
N LEU A 146 -2.61 -2.23 -6.93
CA LEU A 146 -2.61 -1.53 -8.22
C LEU A 146 -1.76 -2.26 -9.27
N GLY A 147 -0.64 -2.85 -8.86
CA GLY A 147 0.21 -3.63 -9.74
C GLY A 147 -0.48 -4.87 -10.30
N LEU A 148 -1.46 -5.45 -9.61
CA LEU A 148 -2.26 -6.56 -10.13
C LEU A 148 -3.41 -6.07 -11.00
N ALA A 149 -4.14 -5.04 -10.56
CA ALA A 149 -5.21 -4.43 -11.34
C ALA A 149 -4.70 -3.94 -12.71
N PHE A 150 -3.54 -3.28 -12.74
CA PHE A 150 -2.86 -2.84 -13.95
C PHE A 150 -2.66 -3.97 -14.96
N LYS A 151 -2.19 -5.14 -14.50
CA LYS A 151 -1.95 -6.29 -15.40
C LYS A 151 -3.22 -6.93 -15.93
N LEU A 152 -4.33 -6.82 -15.20
CA LEU A 152 -5.64 -7.32 -15.65
C LEU A 152 -6.19 -6.41 -16.74
N VAL A 153 -6.07 -5.10 -16.56
CA VAL A 153 -6.53 -4.09 -17.53
C VAL A 153 -5.65 -4.05 -18.78
N PHE A 154 -4.32 -4.17 -18.61
CA PHE A 154 -3.32 -4.08 -19.68
C PHE A 154 -2.51 -5.39 -19.78
N PRO A 155 -3.14 -6.51 -20.15
CA PRO A 155 -2.50 -7.83 -20.10
C PRO A 155 -1.32 -7.99 -21.06
N GLU A 156 -1.25 -7.20 -22.13
CA GLU A 156 -0.11 -7.15 -23.05
C GLU A 156 1.19 -6.68 -22.38
N THR A 157 1.09 -6.02 -21.22
CA THR A 157 2.24 -5.59 -20.42
C THR A 157 2.86 -6.72 -19.60
N THR A 158 2.21 -7.89 -19.52
CA THR A 158 2.56 -8.98 -18.59
C THR A 158 2.75 -10.31 -19.28
N ARG A 159 3.75 -11.07 -18.82
CA ARG A 159 3.92 -12.47 -19.20
C ARG A 159 3.03 -13.37 -18.34
N PRO A 160 2.23 -14.29 -18.92
CA PRO A 160 1.25 -15.09 -18.17
C PRO A 160 1.85 -15.90 -17.01
N ARG A 161 3.02 -16.51 -17.23
CA ARG A 161 3.73 -17.29 -16.21
C ARG A 161 4.31 -16.46 -15.06
N ALA A 162 4.39 -15.13 -15.22
CA ALA A 162 4.96 -14.21 -14.24
C ALA A 162 3.90 -13.32 -13.57
N PHE A 163 2.61 -13.53 -13.86
CA PHE A 163 1.54 -12.61 -13.49
C PHE A 163 1.53 -12.26 -11.99
N TYR A 164 1.63 -13.27 -11.13
CA TYR A 164 1.63 -13.09 -9.68
C TYR A 164 3.01 -13.16 -9.02
N SER A 165 4.05 -13.56 -9.75
CA SER A 165 5.41 -13.65 -9.21
C SER A 165 6.20 -12.35 -9.32
N GLU A 166 5.82 -11.47 -10.25
CA GLU A 166 6.45 -10.16 -10.44
C GLU A 166 5.44 -9.08 -10.08
N LEU A 167 5.71 -8.25 -9.08
CA LEU A 167 4.87 -7.07 -8.82
C LEU A 167 5.28 -5.95 -9.78
N VAL A 168 4.28 -5.27 -10.37
CA VAL A 168 4.50 -4.02 -11.09
C VAL A 168 4.45 -2.90 -10.04
N GLY A 169 5.52 -2.12 -9.96
CA GLY A 169 5.63 -1.06 -8.95
C GLY A 169 4.88 0.21 -9.34
N LEU A 170 4.63 1.09 -8.37
CA LEU A 170 3.86 2.32 -8.58
C LEU A 170 4.38 3.18 -9.72
N VAL A 171 5.69 3.24 -9.95
CA VAL A 171 6.29 4.03 -11.02
C VAL A 171 5.86 3.58 -12.41
N ASP A 172 5.83 2.27 -12.65
CA ASP A 172 5.43 1.73 -13.95
C ASP A 172 3.92 1.93 -14.16
N VAL A 173 3.11 1.72 -13.10
CA VAL A 173 1.67 1.99 -13.14
C VAL A 173 1.40 3.47 -13.38
N ALA A 174 2.08 4.37 -12.67
CA ALA A 174 1.89 5.82 -12.75
C ALA A 174 2.30 6.40 -14.11
N GLU A 175 3.42 5.95 -14.66
CA GLU A 175 3.88 6.39 -15.98
C GLU A 175 2.89 5.94 -17.06
N HIS A 176 2.42 4.68 -17.00
CA HIS A 176 1.52 4.14 -18.01
C HIS A 176 0.10 4.71 -17.91
N VAL A 177 -0.47 4.72 -16.70
CA VAL A 177 -1.89 5.03 -16.47
C VAL A 177 -2.10 6.54 -16.35
N CYS A 178 -1.17 7.26 -15.72
CA CYS A 178 -1.31 8.68 -15.43
C CYS A 178 -0.37 9.58 -16.23
N GLY A 179 0.62 9.03 -16.94
CA GLY A 179 1.68 9.82 -17.59
C GLY A 179 2.61 10.52 -16.58
N MET A 180 2.62 10.08 -15.32
CA MET A 180 3.38 10.70 -14.23
C MET A 180 4.75 10.03 -14.07
N LYS A 181 5.81 10.84 -14.00
CA LYS A 181 7.15 10.36 -13.67
C LYS A 181 7.44 10.61 -12.19
N LEU A 182 7.63 9.52 -11.46
CA LEU A 182 7.92 9.57 -10.03
C LEU A 182 9.42 9.57 -9.78
N ASP A 183 9.89 10.47 -8.91
CA ASP A 183 11.26 10.48 -8.42
C ASP A 183 11.43 9.44 -7.31
N LYS A 184 12.46 8.59 -7.41
CA LYS A 184 12.80 7.56 -6.40
C LYS A 184 13.97 7.97 -5.50
N SER A 185 14.49 9.20 -5.64
CA SER A 185 15.70 9.64 -4.95
C SER A 185 15.65 9.49 -3.42
N GLN A 186 14.45 9.56 -2.83
CA GLN A 186 14.26 9.49 -1.38
C GLN A 186 13.97 8.08 -0.85
N ARG A 187 13.67 7.11 -1.73
CA ARG A 187 13.23 5.75 -1.33
C ARG A 187 14.22 5.05 -0.39
N GLU A 188 15.50 5.15 -0.68
CA GLU A 188 16.58 4.48 0.07
C GLU A 188 17.33 5.44 1.00
N THR A 189 16.70 6.57 1.36
CA THR A 189 17.27 7.50 2.34
C THR A 189 17.03 7.03 3.77
N ASP A 190 17.72 7.67 4.70
CA ASP A 190 17.59 7.37 6.11
C ASP A 190 16.26 7.92 6.67
N TRP A 191 15.28 7.02 6.76
CA TRP A 191 13.98 7.25 7.38
C TRP A 191 14.01 7.20 8.91
N SER A 192 15.14 6.88 9.55
CA SER A 192 15.25 6.84 11.02
C SER A 192 15.47 8.21 11.66
N LYS A 193 15.70 9.25 10.84
CA LYS A 193 15.94 10.61 11.30
C LYS A 193 14.77 11.15 12.14
N SER A 194 15.13 11.85 13.21
CA SER A 194 14.17 12.56 14.07
C SER A 194 13.46 13.70 13.34
N VAL A 195 14.15 14.35 12.41
CA VAL A 195 13.61 15.39 11.53
C VAL A 195 13.78 14.94 10.08
N LEU A 196 12.67 14.79 9.38
CA LEU A 196 12.65 14.45 7.95
C LEU A 196 12.78 15.72 7.11
N SER A 197 13.43 15.61 5.95
CA SER A 197 13.54 16.74 5.03
C SER A 197 12.24 16.97 4.26
N SER A 198 12.09 18.17 3.69
CA SER A 198 10.94 18.49 2.84
C SER A 198 10.85 17.55 1.63
N GLU A 199 11.98 17.11 1.08
CA GLU A 199 12.03 16.16 -0.03
C GLU A 199 11.53 14.78 0.38
N GLN A 200 11.89 14.30 1.57
CA GLN A 200 11.38 13.02 2.11
C GLN A 200 9.86 13.08 2.31
N LEU A 201 9.35 14.17 2.90
CA LEU A 201 7.90 14.35 3.08
C LEU A 201 7.17 14.45 1.73
N GLN A 202 7.75 15.16 0.76
CA GLN A 202 7.22 15.29 -0.59
C GLN A 202 7.17 13.96 -1.33
N TYR A 203 8.24 13.16 -1.23
CA TYR A 203 8.30 11.81 -1.79
C TYR A 203 7.19 10.93 -1.22
N ALA A 204 7.12 10.82 0.10
CA ALA A 204 6.13 10.00 0.79
C ALA A 204 4.69 10.44 0.44
N ALA A 205 4.43 11.75 0.41
CA ALA A 205 3.12 12.26 0.03
C ALA A 205 2.75 11.97 -1.43
N THR A 206 3.75 11.98 -2.32
CA THR A 206 3.56 11.70 -3.75
C THR A 206 3.11 10.26 -3.99
N ASP A 207 3.58 9.29 -3.22
CA ASP A 207 3.22 7.87 -3.41
C ASP A 207 1.74 7.61 -3.06
N ALA A 208 1.21 8.19 -1.97
CA ALA A 208 -0.22 8.11 -1.67
C ALA A 208 -1.07 8.90 -2.67
N TYR A 209 -0.66 10.10 -3.06
CA TYR A 209 -1.35 10.89 -4.09
C TYR A 209 -1.49 10.08 -5.39
N THR A 210 -0.37 9.54 -5.86
CA THR A 210 -0.31 8.84 -7.15
C THR A 210 -1.07 7.52 -7.09
N SER A 211 -1.05 6.82 -5.96
CA SER A 211 -1.83 5.60 -5.77
C SER A 211 -3.34 5.82 -5.93
N PHE A 212 -3.88 6.93 -5.39
CA PHE A 212 -5.29 7.30 -5.58
C PHE A 212 -5.61 7.65 -7.04
N GLU A 213 -4.73 8.41 -7.69
CA GLU A 213 -4.88 8.83 -9.10
C GLU A 213 -4.85 7.63 -10.06
N CYS A 214 -3.94 6.68 -9.81
CA CYS A 214 -3.86 5.42 -10.53
C CYS A 214 -5.09 4.56 -10.28
N TYR A 215 -5.55 4.44 -9.03
CA TYR A 215 -6.76 3.70 -8.68
C TYR A 215 -7.98 4.21 -9.46
N THR A 216 -8.21 5.51 -9.44
CA THR A 216 -9.38 6.14 -10.08
C THR A 216 -9.41 5.87 -11.60
N ARG A 217 -8.24 5.95 -12.25
CA ARG A 217 -8.12 5.66 -13.69
C ARG A 217 -8.26 4.17 -13.98
N LEU A 218 -7.59 3.30 -13.23
CA LEU A 218 -7.71 1.85 -13.40
C LEU A 218 -9.14 1.36 -13.16
N GLN A 219 -9.84 1.90 -12.16
CA GLN A 219 -11.25 1.58 -11.93
C GLN A 219 -12.11 1.96 -13.14
N SER A 220 -11.87 3.14 -13.72
CA SER A 220 -12.57 3.57 -14.94
C SER A 220 -12.27 2.67 -16.13
N GLU A 221 -11.05 2.12 -16.25
CA GLU A 221 -10.72 1.15 -17.30
C GLU A 221 -11.38 -0.21 -17.04
N ILE A 222 -11.39 -0.69 -15.79
CA ILE A 222 -12.09 -1.91 -15.38
C ILE A 222 -13.58 -1.82 -15.74
N ASP A 223 -14.23 -0.69 -15.41
CA ASP A 223 -15.65 -0.47 -15.69
C ASP A 223 -15.97 -0.43 -17.20
N ARG A 224 -14.97 -0.14 -18.04
CA ARG A 224 -15.08 -0.13 -19.51
C ARG A 224 -14.64 -1.44 -20.16
N CYS A 225 -14.06 -2.38 -19.40
CA CYS A 225 -13.67 -3.67 -19.95
C CYS A 225 -14.90 -4.40 -20.49
N GLU A 226 -14.76 -5.02 -21.66
CA GLU A 226 -15.84 -5.83 -22.27
C GLU A 226 -16.10 -7.14 -21.50
N TYR A 227 -15.14 -7.54 -20.66
CA TYR A 227 -15.18 -8.74 -19.84
C TYR A 227 -15.17 -8.40 -18.35
N ASP A 228 -15.73 -9.30 -17.54
CA ASP A 228 -15.71 -9.17 -16.09
C ASP A 228 -14.29 -9.40 -15.55
N ILE A 229 -13.82 -8.46 -14.72
CA ILE A 229 -12.58 -8.57 -13.95
C ILE A 229 -12.96 -8.76 -12.49
N PRO A 230 -13.01 -10.00 -11.98
CA PRO A 230 -13.31 -10.25 -10.59
C PRO A 230 -12.36 -9.49 -9.66
N SER A 231 -12.91 -8.64 -8.79
CA SER A 231 -12.14 -7.88 -7.81
C SER A 231 -11.27 -8.77 -6.93
N ALA A 232 -11.70 -10.01 -6.68
CA ALA A 232 -10.96 -11.03 -5.96
C ALA A 232 -9.52 -11.26 -6.47
N TRP A 233 -9.24 -10.97 -7.75
CA TRP A 233 -7.94 -11.20 -8.37
C TRP A 233 -6.88 -10.14 -8.03
N PHE A 234 -7.31 -8.96 -7.58
CA PHE A 234 -6.43 -7.84 -7.25
C PHE A 234 -6.75 -7.20 -5.90
N THR A 235 -7.73 -7.74 -5.15
CA THR A 235 -8.08 -7.28 -3.81
C THR A 235 -7.81 -8.34 -2.74
N PHE A 236 -7.48 -7.88 -1.54
CA PHE A 236 -7.27 -8.73 -0.37
C PHE A 236 -7.47 -7.96 0.93
N ASP A 237 -7.62 -8.70 2.03
CA ASP A 237 -7.41 -8.15 3.38
C ASP A 237 -6.10 -8.70 3.95
N VAL A 238 -5.58 -8.02 4.97
CA VAL A 238 -4.45 -8.46 5.78
C VAL A 238 -4.92 -8.54 7.22
N VAL A 239 -5.17 -9.77 7.66
CA VAL A 239 -5.62 -10.09 9.01
C VAL A 239 -4.56 -10.90 9.71
N GLY A 240 -4.07 -10.43 10.85
CA GLY A 240 -3.08 -11.17 11.62
C GLY A 240 -1.76 -11.40 10.86
N ASN A 241 -1.32 -10.41 10.06
CA ASN A 241 -0.17 -10.52 9.16
C ASN A 241 -0.29 -11.63 8.09
N THR A 242 -1.51 -12.01 7.74
CA THR A 242 -1.79 -12.99 6.69
C THR A 242 -2.66 -12.34 5.63
N ARG A 243 -2.27 -12.49 4.36
CA ARG A 243 -3.11 -12.09 3.23
C ARG A 243 -4.29 -13.06 3.10
N VAL A 244 -5.51 -12.54 3.18
CA VAL A 244 -6.76 -13.31 3.09
C VAL A 244 -7.65 -12.76 1.97
N GLN A 245 -8.55 -13.59 1.46
CA GLN A 245 -9.55 -13.16 0.49
C GLN A 245 -10.46 -12.12 1.14
N ALA A 246 -10.66 -10.99 0.47
CA ALA A 246 -11.40 -9.84 1.01
C ALA A 246 -12.78 -10.24 1.55
N GLY A 247 -13.09 -9.82 2.77
CA GLY A 247 -14.35 -10.14 3.46
C GLY A 247 -14.45 -11.57 4.01
N THR A 248 -13.37 -12.35 3.99
CA THR A 248 -13.36 -13.75 4.45
C THR A 248 -12.13 -14.06 5.32
N SER A 249 -12.08 -15.26 5.90
CA SER A 249 -10.90 -15.79 6.59
C SER A 249 -10.05 -16.73 5.73
N ALA A 250 -10.40 -16.94 4.45
CA ALA A 250 -9.68 -17.85 3.57
C ALA A 250 -8.36 -17.22 3.14
N LYS A 251 -7.27 -18.00 3.11
CA LYS A 251 -5.98 -17.52 2.56
C LYS A 251 -6.19 -17.00 1.15
N TRP A 252 -5.65 -15.82 0.86
CA TRP A 252 -5.74 -15.23 -0.47
C TRP A 252 -5.07 -16.13 -1.48
N LYS A 253 -5.78 -16.45 -2.56
CA LYS A 253 -5.27 -17.25 -3.65
C LYS A 253 -5.27 -16.41 -4.91
N ALA A 254 -4.09 -16.32 -5.50
CA ALA A 254 -3.90 -15.86 -6.85
C ALA A 254 -4.49 -16.90 -7.82
N ASP A 255 -5.75 -16.73 -8.21
CA ASP A 255 -6.45 -17.65 -9.14
C ASP A 255 -7.08 -16.87 -10.31
N CYS A 256 -6.21 -16.32 -11.15
CA CYS A 256 -6.57 -15.69 -12.41
C CYS A 256 -6.57 -16.77 -13.51
N ASN A 257 -7.75 -17.35 -13.77
CA ASN A 257 -7.98 -18.31 -14.88
C ASN A 257 -8.11 -17.61 -16.25
N TRP A 258 -7.64 -16.38 -16.33
CA TRP A 258 -7.82 -15.48 -17.47
C TRP A 258 -6.94 -15.84 -18.67
N TRP A 259 -5.91 -16.67 -18.44
CA TRP A 259 -5.06 -17.21 -19.49
C TRP A 259 -5.47 -18.65 -19.82
N SER A 260 -5.95 -18.92 -21.03
CA SER A 260 -6.07 -20.30 -21.53
C SER A 260 -4.76 -20.75 -22.15
N SER A 261 -4.26 -21.91 -21.73
CA SER A 261 -3.24 -22.64 -22.48
C SER A 261 -3.92 -23.37 -23.65
N GLU A 262 -3.88 -22.80 -24.85
CA GLU A 262 -4.24 -23.56 -26.05
C GLU A 262 -3.01 -24.30 -26.59
N PRO A 263 -3.11 -25.62 -26.89
CA PRO A 263 -2.01 -26.37 -27.48
C PRO A 263 -1.56 -25.71 -28.81
N GLY A 264 -0.29 -25.31 -28.87
CA GLY A 264 0.32 -24.72 -30.08
C GLY A 264 0.23 -23.20 -30.22
N VAL A 265 -0.55 -22.50 -29.38
CA VAL A 265 -0.76 -21.04 -29.47
C VAL A 265 -0.16 -20.26 -28.30
N GLY A 266 0.26 -20.96 -27.23
CA GLY A 266 0.76 -20.35 -26.01
C GLY A 266 -0.39 -19.91 -25.09
N PHE A 267 -0.07 -19.12 -24.07
CA PHE A 267 -1.09 -18.55 -23.17
C PHE A 267 -1.73 -17.34 -23.84
N ILE A 268 -3.02 -17.43 -24.15
CA ILE A 268 -3.78 -16.32 -24.72
C ILE A 268 -4.60 -15.69 -23.60
N ALA A 269 -4.55 -14.36 -23.48
CA ALA A 269 -5.49 -13.63 -22.64
C ALA A 269 -6.89 -13.87 -23.21
N ARG A 270 -7.80 -14.43 -22.41
CA ARG A 270 -9.20 -14.48 -22.79
C ARG A 270 -9.72 -13.04 -22.81
N ARG A 271 -9.79 -12.45 -23.99
CA ARG A 271 -10.55 -11.22 -24.24
C ARG A 271 -12.03 -11.54 -24.19
#